data_AF-A0A285VWQ1-F1
#
_entry.id   AF-A0A285VWQ1-F1
#
_cell.length_a   1.000
_cell.length_b   1.000
_cell.length_c   1.000
_cell.angle_alpha   90.00
_cell.angle_beta   90.00
_cell.angle_gamma   90.00
#
_symmetry.space_group_name_H-M   'P 1'
#
loop_
_entity.id
_entity.type
_entity.pdbx_description
1 polymer ?
#
loop_
_entity_poly.entity_id
_entity_poly.type
_entity_poly.pdbx_seq_one_letter_code
_entity_poly.pdbx_strand_id
1 'polypeptide(L)' 'MVPSDPAFLVDTPRFLFLTGKGGVGKTSLACAAALRLAEQGRKVLLTS' A
#
# COMPACT_ATOMS: atom_id res chain seq x y z
N MET A 1 9.19 9.79 13.97
CA MET A 1 8.51 10.61 12.95
C MET A 1 9.38 10.57 11.70
N VAL A 2 9.15 9.61 10.79
CA VAL A 2 10.02 9.39 9.63
C VAL A 2 9.37 9.98 8.38
N PRO A 3 9.98 10.97 7.71
CA PRO A 3 9.47 11.55 6.48
C PRO A 3 9.94 10.74 5.25
N SER A 4 9.45 9.49 5.08
CA SER A 4 9.86 8.64 3.95
C SER A 4 8.77 7.74 3.39
N ASP A 5 7.49 8.05 3.66
CA ASP A 5 6.42 7.29 3.05
C ASP A 5 6.32 7.61 1.55
N PRO A 6 6.11 6.59 0.68
CA PRO A 6 5.85 6.83 -0.72
C PRO A 6 4.69 7.82 -0.88
N ALA A 7 4.79 8.74 -1.84
CA ALA A 7 3.77 9.78 -2.05
C ALA A 7 2.34 9.21 -2.19
N PHE A 8 2.19 8.02 -2.77
CA PHE A 8 0.89 7.36 -2.94
C PHE A 8 0.28 6.78 -1.64
N LEU A 9 1.06 6.73 -0.55
CA LEU A 9 0.61 6.33 0.78
C LEU A 9 0.32 7.52 1.71
N VAL A 10 0.59 8.75 1.25
CA VAL A 10 0.16 9.98 1.95
C VAL A 10 -1.30 10.26 1.59
N ASP A 11 -2.13 10.58 2.58
CA ASP A 11 -3.58 10.85 2.40
C ASP A 11 -4.28 9.80 1.52
N THR A 12 -3.96 8.52 1.78
CA THR A 12 -4.41 7.42 0.90
C THR A 12 -5.94 7.39 0.80
N PRO A 13 -6.50 7.25 -0.41
CA PRO A 13 -7.93 7.06 -0.59
C PRO A 13 -8.43 5.79 0.11
N ARG A 14 -9.76 5.66 0.24
CA ARG A 14 -10.39 4.47 0.85
C ARG A 14 -10.05 3.17 0.11
N PHE A 15 -9.80 3.25 -1.20
CA PHE A 15 -9.42 2.12 -2.04
C PHE A 15 -8.14 2.45 -2.80
N LEU A 16 -7.17 1.54 -2.73
CA LEU A 16 -5.91 1.61 -3.47
C LEU A 16 -5.82 0.37 -4.37
N PHE A 17 -5.81 0.58 -5.68
CA PHE A 17 -5.70 -0.50 -6.67
C PHE A 17 -4.29 -0.51 -7.26
N LEU A 18 -3.59 -1.64 -7.15
CA LEU A 18 -2.30 -1.85 -7.79
C LEU A 18 -2.47 -2.68 -9.05
N THR A 19 -2.29 -2.05 -10.21
CA THR A 19 -2.42 -2.66 -11.54
C THR A 19 -1.07 -2.67 -12.28
N GLY A 20 -1.01 -3.38 -13.41
CA GLY A 20 0.20 -3.53 -14.22
C GLY A 20 0.38 -4.94 -14.77
N LYS A 21 1.37 -5.09 -15.66
CA LYS A 21 1.69 -6.35 -16.37
C LYS A 21 2.01 -7.51 -15.42
N GLY A 22 2.00 -8.74 -15.92
CA GLY A 22 2.43 -9.93 -15.17
C GLY A 22 3.89 -9.79 -14.69
N GLY A 23 4.17 -10.26 -13.47
CA GLY A 23 5.55 -10.31 -12.95
C GLY A 23 6.15 -9.00 -12.43
N VAL A 24 5.46 -7.86 -12.50
CA VAL A 24 6.01 -6.54 -12.06
C VAL A 24 6.00 -6.31 -10.54
N GLY A 25 5.68 -7.33 -9.73
CA GLY A 25 5.74 -7.23 -8.26
C GLY A 25 4.52 -6.61 -7.58
N LYS A 26 3.35 -6.53 -8.24
CA LYS A 26 2.13 -5.91 -7.68
C LYS A 26 1.70 -6.51 -6.34
N THR A 27 1.70 -7.83 -6.23
CA THR A 27 1.33 -8.53 -5.00
C THR A 27 2.29 -8.18 -3.86
N SER A 28 3.60 -8.20 -4.13
CA SER A 28 4.62 -7.81 -3.15
C SER A 28 4.45 -6.36 -2.70
N LEU A 29 4.21 -5.44 -3.65
CA LEU A 29 3.97 -4.03 -3.35
C LEU A 29 2.67 -3.82 -2.57
N ALA A 30 1.60 -4.57 -2.89
CA ALA A 30 0.33 -4.52 -2.17
C ALA A 30 0.51 -4.95 -0.70
N CYS A 31 1.26 -6.03 -0.47
CA CYS A 31 1.60 -6.48 0.88
C CYS A 31 2.42 -5.42 1.63
N ALA A 32 3.47 -4.87 1.02
CA ALA A 32 4.31 -3.85 1.65
C ALA A 32 3.52 -2.58 2.00
N ALA A 33 2.66 -2.11 1.08
CA ALA A 33 1.76 -0.99 1.32
C ALA A 33 0.76 -1.26 2.45
N ALA A 34 0.14 -2.45 2.47
CA ALA A 34 -0.82 -2.82 3.50
C ALA A 34 -0.17 -2.89 4.89
N LEU A 35 1.02 -3.49 5.00
CA LEU A 35 1.80 -3.49 6.23
C LEU A 35 2.12 -2.08 6.70
N ARG A 36 2.61 -1.23 5.79
CA ARG A 36 3.00 0.14 6.14
C ARG A 36 1.81 0.98 6.63
N LEU A 37 0.66 0.87 5.97
CA LEU A 37 -0.57 1.55 6.39
C LEU A 37 -1.09 1.00 7.74
N ALA A 38 -0.95 -0.31 7.98
CA ALA A 38 -1.31 -0.93 9.26
C ALA A 38 -0.40 -0.46 10.41
N GLU A 39 0.91 -0.33 10.18
CA GLU A 39 1.87 0.24 11.14
C GLU A 39 1.53 1.68 11.53
N GLN A 40 0.94 2.44 10.62
CA GLN A 40 0.41 3.79 10.88
C GLN A 40 -0.92 3.78 11.65
N GLY A 41 -1.40 2.61 12.09
CA GLY A 41 -2.64 2.45 12.85
C GLY A 41 -3.91 2.40 12.00
N ARG A 42 -3.81 2.32 10.67
CA ARG A 42 -4.99 2.20 9.81
C ARG A 42 -5.54 0.77 9.81
N LYS A 43 -6.87 0.64 9.77
CA LYS A 43 -7.52 -0.64 9.45
C LYS A 43 -7.45 -0.88 7.95
N VAL A 44 -6.78 -1.95 7.55
CA VAL A 44 -6.51 -2.28 6.15
C VAL A 44 -7.12 -3.64 5.83
N LEU A 45 -7.75 -3.75 4.65
CA LEU A 45 -8.12 -5.00 4.01
C LEU A 45 -7.25 -5.16 2.76
N LEU A 46 -6.46 -6.24 2.71
CA LEU A 46 -5.73 -6.63 1.51
C LEU A 46 -6.46 -7.80 0.84
N THR A 47 -6.77 -7.67 -0.44
CA THR A 47 -7.47 -8.69 -1.22
C THR A 47 -6.92 -8.73 -2.65
N SER A 48 -7.05 -9.89 -3.32
CA SER A 48 -6.58 -10.14 -4.69
C SER A 48 -7.70 -10.06 -5.70
#